data_AF-A0A9W9YQX2-F1
#
_entry.id   AF-A0A9W9YQX2-F1
#
_cell.length_a   1.000
_cell.length_b   1.000
_cell.length_c   1.000
_cell.angle_alpha   90.00
_cell.angle_beta   90.00
_cell.angle_gamma   90.00
#
_symmetry.space_group_name_H-M   'P 1'
#
loop_
_entity.id
_entity.type
_entity.pdbx_description
1 polymer ?
#
loop_
_entity_poly.entity_id
_entity_poly.type
_entity_poly.pdbx_seq_one_letter_code
_entity_poly.pdbx_strand_id
1 'polypeptide(L)'
;MSVELHNLNDVEPELFLKFVRIPSLKTYTSLIRKLEGCSKKWLTEFLVLGGLTSLFEVLEKLSERGLAKFSDAFLQLECVRCIKAVLNNVTGLEFMTNDPSLKNLHLVTGR
;
A
#
# COMPACT_ATOMS: atom_id res chain seq x y z
N MET A 1 -11.87 -5.05 26.94
CA MET A 1 -11.37 -6.20 26.17
C MET A 1 -10.36 -5.67 25.18
N SER A 2 -9.11 -5.55 25.64
CA SER A 2 -8.00 -5.01 24.87
C SER A 2 -7.71 -5.99 23.74
N VAL A 3 -7.98 -5.59 22.50
CA VAL A 3 -7.56 -6.38 21.34
C VAL A 3 -6.04 -6.42 21.41
N GLU A 4 -5.49 -7.57 21.79
CA GLU A 4 -4.07 -7.84 21.68
C GLU A 4 -3.65 -7.44 20.26
N LEU A 5 -2.78 -6.43 20.19
CA LEU A 5 -2.01 -6.10 19.01
C LEU A 5 -1.15 -7.34 18.72
N HIS A 6 -1.74 -8.34 18.06
CA HIS A 6 -0.98 -9.37 17.39
C HIS A 6 0.04 -8.61 16.56
N ASN A 7 1.31 -8.87 16.87
CA ASN A 7 2.45 -8.19 16.30
C ASN A 7 2.43 -8.39 14.78
N LEU A 8 1.76 -7.50 14.03
CA LEU A 8 1.70 -7.59 12.57
C LEU A 8 3.09 -7.40 11.92
N ASN A 9 4.12 -7.17 12.73
CA ASN A 9 5.52 -7.23 12.35
C ASN A 9 5.93 -8.61 11.81
N ASP A 10 5.23 -9.69 12.15
CA ASP A 10 5.56 -11.04 11.63
C ASP A 10 4.60 -11.52 10.53
N VAL A 11 3.76 -10.62 10.00
CA VAL A 11 2.86 -10.97 8.90
C VAL A 11 3.61 -10.98 7.58
N GLU A 12 3.45 -12.09 6.86
CA GLU A 12 4.07 -12.30 5.55
C GLU A 12 3.49 -11.39 4.46
N PRO A 13 4.29 -11.01 3.46
CA PRO A 13 3.87 -10.10 2.39
C PRO A 13 2.58 -10.52 1.67
N GLU A 14 2.38 -11.82 1.41
CA GLU A 14 1.22 -12.35 0.69
C GLU A 14 -0.09 -12.09 1.42
N LEU A 15 -0.07 -12.12 2.76
CA LEU A 15 -1.25 -11.86 3.57
C LEU A 15 -1.66 -10.39 3.46
N PHE A 16 -0.69 -9.47 3.51
CA PHE A 16 -0.98 -8.06 3.26
C PHE A 16 -1.55 -7.82 1.86
N LEU A 17 -1.04 -8.50 0.84
CA LEU A 17 -1.58 -8.36 -0.52
C LEU A 17 -3.07 -8.76 -0.60
N LYS A 18 -3.46 -9.84 0.07
CA LYS A 18 -4.88 -10.26 0.16
C LYS A 18 -5.72 -9.20 0.88
N PHE A 19 -5.22 -8.65 1.97
CA PHE A 19 -5.96 -7.66 2.76
C PHE A 19 -6.03 -6.29 2.09
N VAL A 20 -5.02 -5.84 1.36
CA VAL A 20 -5.00 -4.54 0.67
C VAL A 20 -6.14 -4.42 -0.35
N ARG A 21 -6.51 -5.54 -0.99
CA ARG A 21 -7.63 -5.63 -1.93
C ARG A 21 -9.01 -5.60 -1.26
N ILE A 22 -9.07 -5.67 0.07
CA ILE A 22 -10.28 -5.49 0.87
C ILE A 22 -10.06 -4.24 1.75
N PRO A 23 -10.34 -3.04 1.21
CA PRO A 23 -9.96 -1.78 1.86
C PRO A 23 -10.52 -1.66 3.27
N SER A 24 -9.63 -1.45 4.24
CA SER A 24 -9.99 -1.08 5.60
C SER A 24 -8.90 -0.21 6.22
N LEU A 25 -9.29 0.71 7.11
CA LEU A 25 -8.34 1.58 7.83
C LEU A 25 -7.36 0.75 8.67
N LYS A 26 -7.83 -0.35 9.27
CA LYS A 26 -6.99 -1.27 10.02
C LYS A 26 -5.91 -1.87 9.13
N THR A 27 -6.28 -2.35 7.94
CA THR A 27 -5.33 -2.93 6.99
C THR A 27 -4.23 -1.92 6.62
N TYR A 28 -4.60 -0.71 6.19
CA TYR A 28 -3.62 0.28 5.74
C TYR A 28 -2.75 0.81 6.86
N THR A 29 -3.34 1.15 8.02
CA THR A 29 -2.53 1.62 9.17
C THR A 29 -1.56 0.54 9.66
N SER A 30 -1.93 -0.74 9.58
CA SER A 30 -1.02 -1.84 9.89
C SER A 30 0.07 -2.02 8.84
N LEU A 31 -0.28 -1.91 7.56
CA LEU A 31 0.69 -2.00 6.47
C LEU A 31 1.71 -0.85 6.52
N ILE A 32 1.28 0.38 6.85
CA ILE A 32 2.18 1.52 7.03
C ILE A 32 3.25 1.19 8.08
N ARG A 33 2.83 0.75 9.27
CA ARG A 33 3.78 0.38 10.35
C ARG A 33 4.73 -0.73 9.92
N LYS A 34 4.22 -1.74 9.20
CA LYS A 34 5.05 -2.82 8.67
C LYS A 34 6.06 -2.30 7.65
N LEU A 35 5.64 -1.47 6.69
CA LEU A 35 6.52 -0.88 5.66
C LEU A 35 7.61 0.01 6.26
N GLU A 36 7.28 0.80 7.28
CA GLU A 36 8.22 1.70 7.97
C GLU A 36 9.32 0.94 8.73
N GLY A 37 9.07 -0.30 9.16
CA GLY A 37 10.02 -1.12 9.94
C GLY A 37 10.48 -2.42 9.29
N CYS A 38 10.07 -2.72 8.05
CA CYS A 38 10.38 -4.00 7.42
C CYS A 38 11.84 -4.11 6.97
N SER A 39 12.32 -5.36 6.87
CA SER A 39 13.61 -5.64 6.25
C SER A 39 13.56 -5.45 4.74
N LYS A 40 14.72 -5.23 4.11
CA LYS A 40 14.84 -5.19 2.65
C LYS A 40 14.24 -6.44 2.01
N LYS A 41 14.49 -7.63 2.56
CA LYS A 41 13.96 -8.91 2.05
C LYS A 41 12.43 -8.88 1.99
N TRP A 42 11.78 -8.49 3.08
CA TRP A 42 10.32 -8.44 3.17
C TRP A 42 9.74 -7.44 2.17
N LEU A 43 10.34 -6.24 2.06
CA LEU A 43 9.88 -5.24 1.10
C LEU A 43 10.05 -5.71 -0.34
N THR A 44 11.19 -6.31 -0.68
CA THR A 44 11.43 -6.88 -2.02
C THR A 44 10.36 -7.92 -2.36
N GLU A 45 10.04 -8.82 -1.43
CA GLU A 45 9.02 -9.85 -1.65
C GLU A 45 7.62 -9.24 -1.84
N PHE A 46 7.24 -8.27 -0.99
CA PHE A 46 5.99 -7.52 -1.15
C PHE A 46 5.89 -6.85 -2.53
N LEU A 47 6.99 -6.26 -3.02
CA LEU A 47 7.04 -5.60 -4.32
C LEU A 47 6.94 -6.60 -5.47
N VAL A 48 7.69 -7.71 -5.43
CA VAL A 48 7.67 -8.78 -6.44
C VAL A 48 6.29 -9.42 -6.56
N LEU A 49 5.55 -9.53 -5.44
CA LEU A 49 4.17 -10.01 -5.42
C LEU A 49 3.15 -8.98 -5.97
N GLY A 50 3.60 -7.81 -6.44
CA GLY A 50 2.74 -6.77 -7.00
C GLY A 50 2.09 -5.88 -5.94
N GLY A 51 2.72 -5.75 -4.77
CA GLY A 51 2.20 -4.95 -3.65
C GLY A 51 2.03 -3.47 -4.01
N LEU A 52 3.01 -2.85 -4.67
CA LEU A 52 2.94 -1.45 -5.07
C LEU A 52 1.90 -1.23 -6.18
N THR A 53 1.86 -2.09 -7.19
CA THR A 53 0.84 -2.05 -8.25
C THR A 53 -0.57 -2.19 -7.67
N SER A 54 -0.77 -3.14 -6.76
CA SER A 54 -2.07 -3.36 -6.10
C SER A 54 -2.50 -2.16 -5.26
N LEU A 55 -1.58 -1.45 -4.61
CA LEU A 55 -1.89 -0.21 -3.89
C LEU A 55 -2.40 0.87 -4.84
N PHE A 56 -1.77 1.06 -5.99
CA PHE A 56 -2.23 2.03 -6.99
C PHE A 56 -3.58 1.67 -7.59
N GLU A 57 -3.80 0.42 -8.00
CA GLU A 57 -5.09 -0.05 -8.51
C GLU A 57 -6.22 0.15 -7.50
N VAL A 58 -5.93 -0.07 -6.21
CA VAL A 58 -6.92 0.14 -5.15
C VAL A 58 -7.18 1.62 -4.94
N LEU A 59 -6.15 2.48 -4.99
CA LEU A 59 -6.32 3.92 -4.89
C LEU A 59 -7.17 4.48 -6.04
N GLU A 60 -6.93 4.03 -7.27
CA GLU A 60 -7.72 4.38 -8.45
C GLU A 60 -9.20 3.97 -8.26
N LYS A 61 -9.45 2.72 -7.84
CA LYS A 61 -10.82 2.27 -7.54
C LYS A 61 -11.49 3.05 -6.40
N LEU A 62 -10.72 3.49 -5.40
CA LEU A 62 -11.25 4.30 -4.30
C LEU A 62 -11.54 5.74 -4.75
N SER A 63 -10.79 6.30 -5.70
CA SER A 63 -11.02 7.65 -6.21
C SER A 63 -12.20 7.71 -7.19
N GLU A 64 -12.37 6.69 -8.03
CA GLU A 64 -13.49 6.57 -8.98
C GLU A 64 -14.86 6.46 -8.31
N ARG A 65 -14.93 5.84 -7.13
CA ARG A 65 -16.18 5.66 -6.37
C ARG A 65 -16.77 6.97 -5.85
N GLY A 66 -15.99 8.05 -5.84
CA GLY A 66 -16.34 9.29 -5.15
C GLY A 66 -16.41 9.11 -3.63
N LEU A 67 -16.60 10.22 -2.91
CA LEU A 67 -16.72 10.21 -1.44
C LEU A 67 -18.18 10.05 -1.01
N ALA A 68 -18.68 8.82 -1.03
CA ALA A 68 -20.04 8.52 -0.56
C ALA A 68 -20.16 8.68 0.97
N LYS A 69 -19.07 8.41 1.70
CA LYS A 69 -18.94 8.63 3.14
C LYS A 69 -17.63 9.36 3.45
N PHE A 70 -17.63 10.15 4.51
CA PHE A 70 -16.40 10.80 5.00
C PHE A 70 -15.27 9.79 5.32
N SER A 71 -15.62 8.56 5.74
CA SER A 71 -14.68 7.47 5.95
C SER A 71 -13.90 7.06 4.69
N ASP A 72 -14.45 7.29 3.51
CA ASP A 72 -13.82 6.91 2.24
C ASP A 72 -12.59 7.80 1.96
N ALA A 73 -12.63 9.06 2.39
CA ALA A 73 -11.50 9.98 2.30
C ALA A 73 -10.33 9.49 3.15
N PHE A 74 -10.59 8.94 4.34
CA PHE A 74 -9.55 8.33 5.16
C PHE A 74 -8.99 7.05 4.53
N LEU A 75 -9.81 6.23 3.87
CA LEU A 75 -9.31 5.05 3.16
C LEU A 75 -8.37 5.45 2.02
N GLN A 76 -8.74 6.46 1.23
CA GLN A 76 -7.87 7.02 0.19
C GLN A 76 -6.57 7.56 0.79
N LEU A 77 -6.66 8.37 1.85
CA LEU A 77 -5.50 8.95 2.53
C LEU A 77 -4.55 7.88 3.08
N GLU A 78 -5.08 6.87 3.77
CA GLU A 78 -4.24 5.80 4.33
C GLU A 78 -3.64 4.90 3.23
N CYS A 79 -4.32 4.71 2.10
CA CYS A 79 -3.76 4.04 0.93
C CYS A 79 -2.58 4.84 0.33
N VAL A 80 -2.73 6.16 0.18
CA VAL A 80 -1.64 7.07 -0.23
C VAL A 80 -0.46 7.01 0.74
N ARG A 81 -0.73 6.92 2.05
CA ARG A 81 0.32 6.76 3.06
C ARG A 81 1.06 5.43 2.96
N CYS A 82 0.38 4.34 2.58
CA CYS A 82 1.06 3.06 2.28
C CYS A 82 2.03 3.23 1.09
N ILE A 83 1.57 3.86 0.00
CA ILE A 83 2.41 4.12 -1.18
C ILE A 83 3.63 4.97 -0.79
N LYS A 84 3.40 6.05 -0.03
CA LYS A 84 4.49 6.89 0.50
C LYS A 84 5.49 6.07 1.34
N ALA A 85 5.02 5.18 2.20
CA ALA A 85 5.89 4.33 3.01
C ALA A 85 6.77 3.40 2.16
N VAL A 86 6.23 2.85 1.06
CA VAL A 86 7.03 2.09 0.07
C VAL A 86 8.09 2.99 -0.58
N LEU A 87 7.70 4.17 -1.06
CA LEU A 87 8.58 5.08 -1.81
C LEU A 87 9.55 5.87 -0.92
N ASN A 88 9.38 5.88 0.39
CA ASN A 88 10.38 6.37 1.33
C ASN A 88 11.48 5.33 1.65
N ASN A 89 11.47 4.17 0.97
CA ASN A 89 12.52 3.17 1.02
C ASN A 89 13.27 3.14 -0.31
N VAL A 90 14.62 3.11 -0.26
CA VAL A 90 15.48 3.03 -1.46
C VAL A 90 15.09 1.84 -2.35
N THR A 91 14.80 0.68 -1.76
CA THR A 91 14.37 -0.52 -2.49
C THR A 91 13.05 -0.29 -3.22
N GLY A 92 12.11 0.44 -2.59
CA GLY A 92 10.83 0.78 -3.20
C GLY A 92 10.97 1.78 -4.35
N LEU A 93 11.82 2.81 -4.19
CA LEU A 93 12.14 3.77 -5.26
C LEU A 93 12.84 3.11 -6.44
N GLU A 94 13.83 2.25 -6.20
CA GLU A 94 14.51 1.48 -7.23
C GLU A 94 13.53 0.59 -7.98
N PHE A 95 12.62 -0.10 -7.28
CA PHE A 95 11.60 -0.92 -7.91
C PHE A 95 10.68 -0.10 -8.82
N MET A 96 10.13 1.02 -8.33
CA MET A 96 9.28 1.91 -9.13
C MET A 96 10.00 2.44 -10.37
N THR A 97 11.28 2.77 -10.24
CA THR A 97 12.09 3.31 -11.36
C THR A 97 12.47 2.25 -12.38
N ASN A 98 12.48 0.98 -12.00
CA ASN A 98 12.83 -0.13 -12.90
C ASN A 98 11.62 -0.83 -13.50
N ASP A 99 10.44 -0.74 -12.87
CA ASP A 99 9.20 -1.33 -13.37
C ASP A 99 8.53 -0.43 -14.45
N PRO A 100 8.53 -0.83 -15.73
CA PRO A 100 7.94 -0.05 -16.80
C PRO A 100 6.42 0.11 -16.67
N SER A 101 5.74 -0.84 -16.03
CA SER A 101 4.28 -0.79 -15.86
C SER A 101 3.86 0.34 -14.91
N LEU A 102 4.68 0.60 -13.88
CA LEU A 102 4.44 1.66 -12.91
C LEU A 102 4.78 3.06 -13.45
N LYS A 103 5.72 3.16 -14.39
CA LYS A 103 6.05 4.44 -15.05
C LYS A 103 4.86 5.02 -15.81
N ASN A 104 4.08 4.15 -16.45
CA ASN A 104 2.94 4.55 -17.26
C ASN A 104 1.69 4.86 -16.42
N LEU A 105 1.61 4.30 -15.21
CA LEU A 105 0.44 4.43 -14.34
C LEU A 105 0.32 5.83 -13.70
N HIS A 106 1.39 6.64 -13.64
CA HIS A 106 1.43 7.89 -12.84
C HIS A 106 1.90 9.16 -13.56
N LEU A 107 2.29 9.11 -14.83
CA LEU A 107 2.65 10.32 -15.60
C LEU A 107 1.50 10.86 -16.48
N VAL A 108 0.33 10.21 -16.49
CA VAL A 108 -0.74 10.51 -17.47
C VAL A 108 -1.90 11.32 -16.88
N THR A 109 -2.07 11.41 -15.56
CA THR A 109 -3.14 12.21 -14.95
C THR A 109 -2.63 13.56 -14.44
N GLY A 110 -2.09 14.34 -15.39
CA GLY A 110 -1.93 15.79 -15.27
C GLY A 110 -3.03 16.53 -16.05
N ARG A 111 -4.29 16.10 -15.89
CA ARG A 111 -5.46 16.87 -16.35
C ARG A 111 -6.24 17.37 -15.15
#